data_AF-A0A4Y2KU36-F1
#
_entry.id   AF-A0A4Y2KU36-F1
#
_cell.length_a   1.000
_cell.length_b   1.000
_cell.length_c   1.000
_cell.angle_alpha   90.00
_cell.angle_beta   90.00
_cell.angle_gamma   90.00
#
_symmetry.space_group_name_H-M   'P 1'
#
loop_
_entity.id
_entity.type
_entity.pdbx_description
1 polymer ?
#
loop_
_entity_poly.entity_id
_entity_poly.type
_entity_poly.pdbx_seq_one_letter_code
_entity_poly.pdbx_strand_id
1 'polypeptide(L)'
;MYALKQGRETKQEKQENAIWRNTELEILRGKVRALRRRFQATGDQDLRTKREIKYKKELATYTSRILLAKQTSFRKLLDSILKTNTFGAFYNLIKERVSLFGENEKYKVGKWRIRKEFQRQYSSCPEATYSKICRWNS
;
A
#
# COMPACT_ATOMS: atom_id res chain seq x y z
N MET A 1 10.56 -23.33 -44.53
CA MET A 1 10.14 -22.23 -43.64
C MET A 1 9.75 -22.82 -42.29
N TYR A 2 10.67 -22.91 -41.33
CA TYR A 2 10.34 -23.42 -39.99
C TYR A 2 9.76 -22.29 -39.14
N ALA A 3 8.49 -22.42 -38.74
CA ALA A 3 7.85 -21.47 -37.84
C ALA A 3 8.40 -21.67 -36.42
N LEU A 4 9.18 -20.70 -35.94
CA LEU A 4 9.64 -20.64 -34.55
C LEU A 4 8.41 -20.47 -33.65
N LYS A 5 8.10 -21.52 -32.88
CA LYS A 5 7.04 -21.56 -31.88
C LYS A 5 7.42 -20.56 -30.79
N GLN A 6 6.88 -19.35 -30.88
CA GLN A 6 7.00 -18.32 -29.84
C GLN A 6 6.60 -18.94 -28.51
N GLY A 7 7.57 -19.06 -27.61
CA GLY A 7 7.37 -19.59 -26.28
C GLY A 7 6.22 -18.84 -25.63
N ARG A 8 5.22 -19.58 -25.14
CA ARG A 8 4.23 -18.99 -24.24
C ARG A 8 4.99 -18.61 -22.98
N GLU A 9 5.46 -17.36 -22.88
CA GLU A 9 5.80 -16.76 -21.60
C GLU A 9 4.61 -17.05 -20.68
N THR A 10 4.82 -17.95 -19.72
CA THR A 10 3.78 -18.28 -18.76
C THR A 10 3.42 -16.97 -18.07
N LYS A 11 2.12 -16.64 -18.00
CA LYS A 11 1.57 -15.46 -17.30
C LYS A 11 2.09 -15.28 -15.85
N GLN A 12 2.83 -16.23 -15.31
CA GLN A 12 3.56 -16.17 -14.05
C GLN A 12 4.61 -15.04 -14.02
N GLU A 13 5.50 -14.93 -15.01
CA GLU A 13 6.68 -14.04 -14.91
C GLU A 13 6.32 -12.55 -14.79
N LYS A 14 5.23 -12.10 -15.43
CA LYS A 14 4.77 -10.68 -15.33
C LYS A 14 3.94 -10.40 -14.08
N GLN A 15 3.52 -11.42 -13.34
CA GLN A 15 2.66 -11.25 -12.16
C GLN A 15 3.44 -11.15 -10.83
N GLU A 16 4.75 -11.41 -10.81
CA GLU A 16 5.52 -11.62 -9.57
C GLU A 16 5.95 -10.35 -8.81
N ASN A 17 5.80 -9.15 -9.38
CA ASN A 17 6.53 -7.96 -8.89
C ASN A 17 5.91 -7.19 -7.71
N ALA A 18 4.85 -7.70 -7.07
CA ALA A 18 4.26 -7.01 -5.92
C ALA A 18 5.02 -7.37 -4.63
N ILE A 19 5.78 -6.42 -4.07
CA ILE A 19 6.62 -6.59 -2.87
C ILE A 19 5.87 -7.16 -1.66
N TRP A 20 4.57 -6.88 -1.55
CA TRP A 20 3.71 -7.35 -0.44
C TRP A 20 3.05 -8.72 -0.70
N ARG A 21 3.30 -9.34 -1.86
CA ARG A 21 2.70 -10.62 -2.25
C ARG A 21 3.42 -11.76 -1.52
N ASN A 22 2.66 -12.65 -0.90
CA ASN A 22 3.16 -13.78 -0.10
C ASN A 22 2.43 -15.06 -0.54
N THR A 23 3.11 -16.21 -0.54
CA THR A 23 2.53 -17.53 -0.82
C THR A 23 1.33 -17.83 0.07
N GLU A 24 1.38 -17.44 1.36
CA GLU A 24 0.25 -17.57 2.27
C GLU A 24 -0.99 -16.78 1.82
N LEU A 25 -0.78 -15.55 1.31
CA LEU A 25 -1.86 -14.72 0.79
C LEU A 25 -2.46 -15.33 -0.48
N GLU A 26 -1.66 -15.97 -1.33
CA GLU A 26 -2.16 -16.65 -2.52
C GLU A 26 -2.98 -17.90 -2.16
N ILE A 27 -2.56 -18.67 -1.15
CA ILE A 27 -3.33 -19.80 -0.62
C ILE A 27 -4.69 -19.30 -0.10
N LEU A 28 -4.69 -18.24 0.71
CA LEU A 28 -5.93 -17.63 1.21
C LEU A 28 -6.81 -17.09 0.09
N ARG A 29 -6.22 -16.44 -0.92
CA ARG A 29 -6.93 -15.97 -2.11
C ARG A 29 -7.60 -17.12 -2.84
N GLY A 30 -6.91 -18.26 -2.98
CA GLY A 30 -7.46 -19.50 -3.53
C GLY A 30 -8.66 -20.00 -2.74
N LYS A 31 -8.52 -20.07 -1.40
CA LYS A 31 -9.59 -20.47 -0.48
C LYS A 31 -10.83 -19.56 -0.60
N VAL A 32 -10.64 -18.24 -0.55
CA VAL A 32 -11.72 -17.25 -0.66
C VAL A 32 -12.42 -17.35 -2.01
N ARG A 33 -11.67 -17.53 -3.11
CA ARG A 33 -12.25 -17.75 -4.45
C ARG A 33 -13.08 -19.02 -4.53
N ALA A 34 -12.59 -20.12 -3.97
CA ALA A 34 -13.33 -21.38 -3.94
C ALA A 34 -14.65 -21.23 -3.16
N LEU A 35 -14.61 -20.55 -2.00
CA LEU A 35 -15.81 -20.27 -1.20
C LEU A 35 -16.82 -19.38 -1.94
N ARG A 36 -16.34 -18.32 -2.62
CA ARG A 36 -17.20 -17.45 -3.44
C ARG A 36 -17.91 -18.24 -4.53
N ARG A 37 -17.18 -19.08 -5.27
CA ARG A 37 -17.74 -19.93 -6.33
C ARG A 37 -18.80 -20.88 -5.78
N ARG A 38 -18.53 -21.55 -4.65
CA ARG A 38 -19.49 -22.43 -3.98
C ARG A 38 -20.75 -21.68 -3.55
N PHE A 39 -20.61 -20.50 -2.97
CA PHE A 39 -21.74 -19.63 -2.61
C PHE A 39 -22.58 -19.27 -3.85
N GLN A 40 -21.93 -18.79 -4.92
CA GLN A 40 -22.62 -18.38 -6.15
C GLN A 40 -23.32 -19.54 -6.87
N ALA A 41 -22.77 -20.75 -6.80
CA ALA A 41 -23.35 -21.96 -7.38
C ALA A 41 -24.51 -22.55 -6.55
N THR A 42 -24.81 -22.01 -5.37
CA THR A 42 -25.86 -22.57 -4.49
C THR A 42 -27.22 -21.96 -4.82
N GLY A 43 -28.18 -22.81 -5.21
CA GLY A 43 -29.58 -22.44 -5.41
C GLY A 43 -30.42 -22.49 -4.13
N ASP A 44 -30.17 -23.46 -3.26
CA ASP A 44 -30.90 -23.62 -1.98
C ASP A 44 -30.59 -22.49 -0.99
N GLN A 45 -31.63 -21.85 -0.45
CA GLN A 45 -31.54 -20.62 0.32
C GLN A 45 -30.91 -20.80 1.72
N ASP A 46 -31.21 -21.89 2.41
CA ASP A 46 -30.65 -22.12 3.76
C ASP A 46 -29.15 -22.44 3.68
N LEU A 47 -28.77 -23.34 2.75
CA LEU A 47 -27.37 -23.63 2.46
C LEU A 47 -26.62 -22.40 1.92
N ARG A 48 -27.28 -21.55 1.13
CA ARG A 48 -26.70 -20.32 0.59
C ARG A 48 -26.34 -19.35 1.71
N THR A 49 -27.22 -19.16 2.70
CA THR A 49 -26.98 -18.28 3.85
C THR A 49 -25.78 -18.76 4.68
N LYS A 50 -25.71 -20.07 4.98
CA LYS A 50 -24.56 -20.68 5.68
C LYS A 50 -23.25 -20.48 4.93
N ARG A 51 -23.25 -20.66 3.60
CA ARG A 51 -22.07 -20.47 2.74
C ARG A 51 -21.67 -19.00 2.62
N GLU A 52 -22.63 -18.09 2.59
CA GLU A 52 -22.40 -16.65 2.56
C GLU A 52 -21.66 -16.17 3.81
N ILE A 53 -22.13 -16.58 4.99
CA ILE A 53 -21.49 -16.24 6.27
C ILE A 53 -20.03 -16.71 6.27
N LYS A 54 -19.79 -17.96 5.86
CA LYS A 54 -18.44 -18.53 5.77
C LYS A 54 -17.55 -17.77 4.79
N TYR A 55 -18.08 -17.45 3.60
CA TYR A 55 -17.35 -16.67 2.61
C TYR A 55 -16.99 -15.28 3.12
N LYS A 56 -17.94 -14.53 3.69
CA LYS A 56 -17.72 -13.16 4.20
C LYS A 56 -16.68 -13.14 5.32
N LYS A 57 -16.71 -14.11 6.24
CA LYS A 57 -15.73 -14.23 7.33
C LYS A 57 -14.31 -14.43 6.81
N GLU A 58 -14.14 -15.33 5.85
CA GLU A 58 -12.83 -15.62 5.24
C GLU A 58 -12.35 -14.47 4.35
N LEU A 59 -13.27 -13.80 3.65
CA LEU A 59 -12.96 -12.60 2.87
C LEU A 59 -12.41 -11.48 3.76
N ALA A 60 -13.07 -11.20 4.89
CA ALA A 60 -12.61 -10.18 5.84
C ALA A 60 -11.22 -10.51 6.40
N THR A 61 -10.97 -11.79 6.72
CA THR A 61 -9.65 -12.24 7.18
C THR A 61 -8.57 -12.01 6.12
N TYR A 62 -8.87 -12.34 4.86
CA TYR A 62 -7.96 -12.16 3.74
C TYR A 62 -7.66 -10.68 3.47
N THR A 63 -8.68 -9.81 3.47
CA THR A 63 -8.48 -8.36 3.24
C THR A 63 -7.65 -7.72 4.35
N SER A 64 -7.88 -8.07 5.62
CA SER A 64 -7.06 -7.61 6.74
C SER A 64 -5.59 -8.03 6.59
N ARG A 65 -5.33 -9.27 6.20
CA ARG A 65 -3.94 -9.75 5.98
C ARG A 65 -3.26 -9.04 4.81
N ILE A 66 -3.97 -8.70 3.74
CA ILE A 66 -3.41 -7.88 2.65
C ILE A 66 -2.97 -6.51 3.16
N LEU A 67 -3.81 -5.85 3.96
CA LEU A 67 -3.48 -4.52 4.51
C LEU A 67 -2.23 -4.59 5.39
N LEU A 68 -2.14 -5.59 6.25
CA LEU A 68 -0.95 -5.82 7.08
C LEU A 68 0.30 -6.10 6.23
N ALA A 69 0.19 -6.93 5.20
CA ALA A 69 1.31 -7.23 4.30
C ALA A 69 1.80 -5.98 3.55
N LYS A 70 0.87 -5.14 3.09
CA LYS A 70 1.23 -3.85 2.47
C LYS A 70 1.94 -2.93 3.44
N GLN A 71 1.40 -2.75 4.66
CA GLN A 71 2.01 -1.91 5.68
C GLN A 71 3.41 -2.40 6.07
N THR A 72 3.58 -3.70 6.27
CA THR A 72 4.88 -4.29 6.62
C THR A 72 5.89 -4.18 5.48
N SER A 73 5.49 -4.40 4.23
CA SER A 73 6.37 -4.17 3.08
C SER A 73 6.82 -2.72 2.97
N PHE A 74 5.91 -1.78 3.24
CA PHE A 74 6.20 -0.35 3.19
C PHE A 74 7.14 0.07 4.31
N ARG A 75 6.94 -0.44 5.54
CA ARG A 75 7.88 -0.21 6.65
C ARG A 75 9.28 -0.73 6.34
N LYS A 76 9.39 -1.95 5.80
CA LYS A 76 10.70 -2.50 5.37
C LYS A 76 11.39 -1.63 4.33
N LEU A 77 10.64 -1.08 3.38
CA LEU A 77 11.16 -0.13 2.40
C LEU A 77 11.67 1.13 3.10
N LEU A 78 10.89 1.73 4.01
CA LEU A 78 11.33 2.91 4.77
C LEU A 78 12.58 2.63 5.59
N ASP A 79 12.66 1.48 6.26
CA ASP A 79 13.83 1.07 7.04
C ASP A 79 15.07 0.95 6.14
N SER A 80 14.92 0.41 4.93
CA SER A 80 16.02 0.32 3.97
C SER A 80 16.51 1.71 3.53
N ILE A 81 15.57 2.63 3.25
CA ILE A 81 15.88 4.01 2.86
C ILE A 81 16.60 4.71 4.01
N LEU A 82 16.08 4.62 5.24
CA LEU A 82 16.67 5.26 6.42
C LEU A 82 18.07 4.72 6.72
N LYS A 83 18.31 3.42 6.57
CA LYS A 83 19.65 2.83 6.72
C LYS A 83 20.65 3.37 5.70
N THR A 84 20.22 3.54 4.45
CA THR A 84 21.07 4.09 3.38
C THR A 84 21.21 5.61 3.46
N ASN A 85 20.35 6.28 4.23
CA ASN A 85 20.30 7.74 4.23
C ASN A 85 21.34 8.32 5.19
N THR A 86 22.44 8.80 4.62
CA THR A 86 23.53 9.50 5.32
C THR A 86 23.12 10.85 5.91
N PHE A 87 21.96 11.42 5.55
CA PHE A 87 21.47 12.66 6.19
C PHE A 87 21.34 12.51 7.70
N GLY A 88 21.00 11.32 8.22
CA GLY A 88 20.94 11.10 9.67
C GLY A 88 22.28 11.39 10.36
N ALA A 89 23.40 11.00 9.73
CA ALA A 89 24.74 11.29 10.23
C ALA A 89 25.05 12.79 10.15
N PHE A 90 24.70 13.47 9.05
CA PHE A 90 24.88 14.92 8.93
C PHE A 90 24.05 15.70 9.96
N TYR A 91 22.80 15.31 10.21
CA TYR A 91 21.97 15.92 11.26
C TYR A 91 22.55 15.70 12.65
N ASN A 92 23.06 14.51 12.94
CA ASN A 92 23.72 14.24 14.23
C ASN A 92 24.99 15.07 14.40
N LEU A 93 25.83 15.19 13.37
CA LEU A 93 27.03 16.03 13.40
C LEU A 93 26.71 17.52 13.61
N ILE A 94 25.68 18.03 12.92
CA ILE A 94 25.23 19.42 13.09
C ILE A 94 24.63 19.60 14.48
N LYS A 95 23.83 18.66 14.97
CA LYS A 95 23.22 18.70 16.31
C LYS A 95 24.26 18.62 17.42
N GLU A 96 25.26 17.75 17.30
CA GLU A 96 26.39 17.64 18.22
C GLU A 96 27.17 18.97 18.25
N ARG A 97 27.47 19.56 17.09
CA ARG A 97 28.10 20.89 17.04
C ARG A 97 27.22 21.96 17.68
N VAL A 98 25.94 22.05 17.35
CA VAL A 98 25.02 23.03 17.97
C VAL A 98 24.89 22.83 19.48
N SER A 99 25.01 21.59 19.97
CA SER A 99 24.99 21.29 21.42
C SER A 99 26.30 21.68 22.09
N LEU A 100 27.45 21.49 21.42
CA LEU A 100 28.78 21.89 21.90
C LEU A 100 29.00 23.41 21.84
N PHE A 101 28.37 24.10 20.90
CA PHE A 101 28.36 25.57 20.79
C PHE A 101 27.17 26.21 21.53
N GLY A 102 26.30 25.42 22.15
CA GLY A 102 25.02 25.84 22.71
C GLY A 102 25.06 26.66 24.00
N GLU A 103 26.23 26.86 24.62
CA GLU A 103 26.38 27.83 25.71
C GLU A 103 26.77 29.23 25.25
N ASN A 104 27.19 29.40 23.99
CA ASN A 104 27.56 30.71 23.47
C ASN A 104 26.64 31.13 22.33
N GLU A 105 25.79 32.09 22.69
CA GLU A 105 24.89 32.88 21.85
C GLU A 105 23.51 32.29 21.57
N LYS A 106 22.54 32.96 22.22
CA LYS A 106 21.14 33.07 21.84
C LYS A 106 21.03 33.53 20.38
N TYR A 107 21.21 32.65 19.41
CA TYR A 107 20.60 32.85 18.11
C TYR A 107 19.10 32.65 18.29
N LYS A 108 18.37 33.76 18.43
CA LYS A 108 16.93 33.78 18.20
C LYS A 108 16.71 33.32 16.76
N VAL A 109 16.55 32.01 16.58
CA VAL A 109 15.93 31.47 15.39
C VAL A 109 14.51 31.98 15.44
N GLY A 110 14.28 33.10 14.74
CA GLY A 110 12.96 33.68 14.55
C GLY A 110 12.01 32.56 14.21
N LYS A 111 10.94 32.45 14.99
CA LYS A 111 9.85 31.49 14.89
C LYS A 111 9.57 31.16 13.42
N TRP A 112 10.19 30.10 12.89
CA TRP A 112 9.82 29.54 11.61
C TRP A 112 8.46 28.90 11.83
N ARG A 113 7.45 29.76 11.69
CA ARG A 113 6.09 29.36 11.41
C ARG A 113 6.20 28.57 10.11
N ILE A 114 6.27 27.24 10.20
CA ILE A 114 5.97 26.36 9.08
C ILE A 114 4.53 26.72 8.72
N ARG A 115 4.39 27.66 7.79
CA ARG A 115 3.11 28.06 7.24
C ARG A 115 2.59 26.78 6.59
N LYS A 116 1.40 26.34 6.97
CA LYS A 116 0.63 25.34 6.24
C LYS A 116 0.37 25.89 4.84
N GLU A 117 1.35 25.77 3.95
CA GLU A 117 1.20 26.02 2.52
C GLU A 117 1.11 24.69 1.77
N PHE A 118 0.58 23.64 2.43
CA PHE A 118 0.16 22.40 1.76
C PHE A 118 -1.35 22.38 1.46
N GLN A 119 -2.08 23.44 1.83
CA GLN A 119 -3.53 23.53 1.64
C GLN A 119 -3.96 24.61 0.64
N ARG A 120 -3.00 25.27 -0.02
CA ARG A 120 -3.26 26.30 -1.03
C ARG A 120 -2.97 25.89 -2.47
N GLN A 121 -2.40 24.70 -2.68
CA GLN A 121 -2.21 24.14 -4.02
C GLN A 121 -3.35 23.21 -4.46
N TYR A 122 -4.32 22.94 -3.58
CA TYR A 122 -5.55 22.20 -3.89
C TYR A 122 -6.84 23.02 -3.68
N SER A 123 -6.74 24.35 -3.52
CA SER A 123 -7.90 25.25 -3.42
C SER A 123 -8.08 26.16 -4.64
N SER A 124 -7.28 25.98 -5.69
CA SER A 124 -7.49 26.57 -7.02
C SER A 124 -7.61 25.50 -8.10
N CYS A 125 -8.31 24.41 -7.79
CA CYS A 125 -9.02 23.65 -8.82
C CYS A 125 -10.45 24.22 -8.85
N PRO A 126 -10.88 24.89 -9.94
CA PRO A 126 -12.28 25.28 -10.07
C PRO A 126 -13.18 24.04 -9.99
N GLU A 127 -14.35 24.20 -9.36
CA GLU A 127 -15.40 23.20 -9.13
C GLU A 127 -16.06 22.66 -10.42
N ALA A 128 -15.32 22.52 -11.50
CA ALA A 128 -15.82 22.06 -12.79
C ALA A 128 -14.96 20.92 -13.32
N THR A 129 -15.00 19.75 -12.65
CA THR A 129 -14.77 18.43 -13.30
C THR A 129 -15.03 17.20 -12.39
N TYR A 130 -15.63 17.36 -11.21
CA TYR A 130 -16.12 16.21 -10.42
C TYR A 130 -17.50 15.69 -10.92
N SER A 131 -17.62 15.47 -12.23
CA SER A 131 -18.78 14.79 -12.83
C SER A 131 -18.38 13.65 -13.80
N LYS A 132 -17.09 13.30 -13.92
CA LYS A 132 -16.68 12.21 -14.84
C LYS A 132 -15.79 11.11 -14.28
N ILE A 133 -15.55 11.05 -12.97
CA ILE A 133 -14.83 9.92 -12.35
C ILE A 133 -15.72 9.24 -11.29
N CYS A 134 -16.96 8.95 -11.70
CA CYS A 134 -17.86 8.00 -11.05
C CYS A 134 -18.63 7.23 -12.13
N ARG A 135 -17.89 6.56 -13.02
CA ARG A 135 -18.44 5.52 -13.90
C ARG A 135 -17.34 4.52 -14.27
N TRP A 136 -16.87 3.78 -13.28
CA TRP A 136 -16.17 2.50 -13.46
C TRP A 136 -16.39 1.68 -12.20
N ASN A 137 -17.62 1.17 -12.05
CA ASN A 137 -18.04 -0.04 -11.32
C ASN A 137 -19.58 -0.10 -11.27
N SER A 138 -20.20 -0.31 -12.42
CA SER A 138 -21.46 -1.02 -12.64
C SER A 138 -21.53 -1.39 -14.11
#